data_AF-A0A520A0L1-F1
#
_entry.id   AF-A0A520A0L1-F1
#
_cell.length_a   1.000
_cell.length_b   1.000
_cell.length_c   1.000
_cell.angle_alpha   90.00
_cell.angle_beta   90.00
_cell.angle_gamma   90.00
#
_symmetry.space_group_name_H-M   'P 1'
#
loop_
_entity.id
_entity.type
_entity.pdbx_description
1 polymer ?
#
loop_
_entity_poly.entity_id
_entity_poly.type
_entity_poly.pdbx_seq_one_letter_code
_entity_poly.pdbx_strand_id
1 'polypeptide(L)'
;MGSGNAQNASVSIGGDVAKPFELTKSVHAAMKQVAVKVKQSDGVTHEYKGVPLYDILSKAEAIPEQKLHGKALTKYVLVTAADGYQIVLAIAETDPAFSDHTIILATSMDGEELPANQGPFRLIVSGDKRAARSAMRVTDIMVQTAKK
;
A
#
# COMPACT_ATOMS: atom_id res chain seq x y z
N MET A 1 -22.54 -14.30 -18.11
CA MET A 1 -21.68 -13.43 -18.95
C MET A 1 -21.25 -12.26 -18.08
N GLY A 2 -19.94 -12.11 -17.85
CA GLY A 2 -19.40 -11.11 -16.92
C GLY A 2 -18.03 -11.45 -16.29
N SER A 3 -17.33 -12.47 -16.78
CA SER A 3 -15.93 -12.74 -16.41
C SER A 3 -15.02 -11.93 -17.32
N GLY A 4 -14.83 -10.64 -17.03
CA GLY A 4 -14.07 -9.76 -17.93
C GLY A 4 -13.18 -8.69 -17.30
N ASN A 5 -13.29 -8.38 -15.99
CA ASN A 5 -12.58 -7.22 -15.42
C ASN A 5 -11.57 -7.52 -14.29
N ALA A 6 -11.41 -8.78 -13.86
CA ALA A 6 -10.49 -9.09 -12.76
C ALA A 6 -9.00 -9.13 -13.18
N GLN A 7 -8.71 -9.18 -14.48
CA GLN A 7 -7.34 -9.30 -15.02
C GLN A 7 -6.63 -7.95 -15.26
N ASN A 8 -7.34 -6.82 -15.22
CA ASN A 8 -6.79 -5.50 -15.57
C ASN A 8 -6.77 -4.47 -14.44
N ALA A 9 -7.02 -4.87 -13.19
CA ALA A 9 -6.93 -3.93 -12.08
C ALA A 9 -5.46 -3.56 -11.80
N SER A 10 -5.17 -2.26 -11.77
CA SER A 10 -3.88 -1.68 -11.37
C SER A 10 -4.07 -0.65 -10.26
N VAL A 11 -2.95 -0.28 -9.63
CA VAL A 11 -2.87 0.87 -8.71
C VAL A 11 -1.96 1.90 -9.34
N SER A 12 -2.44 3.14 -9.47
CA SER A 12 -1.62 4.24 -9.96
C SER A 12 -0.68 4.72 -8.86
N ILE A 13 0.63 4.71 -9.14
CA ILE A 13 1.67 5.18 -8.23
C ILE A 13 2.23 6.49 -8.77
N GLY A 14 2.04 7.59 -8.04
CA GLY A 14 2.36 8.92 -8.56
C GLY A 14 2.48 10.03 -7.52
N GLY A 15 2.23 11.26 -7.98
CA GLY A 15 2.41 12.48 -7.19
C GLY A 15 3.84 13.04 -7.26
N ASP A 16 4.37 13.48 -6.14
CA ASP A 16 5.74 14.00 -5.97
C ASP A 16 6.77 12.86 -5.93
N VAL A 17 6.89 12.16 -7.06
CA VAL A 17 7.79 11.04 -7.33
C VAL A 17 8.49 11.25 -8.67
N ALA A 18 9.72 10.76 -8.83
CA ALA A 18 10.46 10.95 -10.08
C ALA A 18 10.08 9.92 -11.17
N LYS A 19 9.62 8.73 -10.78
CA LYS A 19 9.24 7.64 -11.70
C LYS A 19 7.84 7.10 -11.38
N PRO A 20 6.77 7.84 -11.74
CA PRO A 20 5.42 7.32 -11.60
C PRO A 20 5.22 6.07 -12.46
N PHE A 21 4.40 5.13 -11.99
CA PHE A 21 4.13 3.90 -12.72
C PHE A 21 2.78 3.27 -12.33
N GLU A 22 2.29 2.38 -13.18
CA GLU A 22 1.11 1.56 -12.90
C GLU A 22 1.53 0.22 -12.28
N LEU A 23 1.05 -0.04 -11.07
CA LEU A 23 1.27 -1.30 -10.36
C LEU A 23 0.17 -2.30 -10.73
N THR A 24 0.42 -3.11 -11.75
CA THR A 24 -0.45 -4.24 -12.11
C THR A 24 -0.21 -5.44 -11.19
N LYS A 25 -1.11 -6.45 -11.21
CA LYS A 25 -0.90 -7.72 -10.50
C LYS A 25 0.44 -8.39 -10.87
N SER A 26 0.86 -8.31 -12.13
CA SER A 26 2.13 -8.91 -12.58
C SER A 26 3.35 -8.16 -12.07
N VAL A 27 3.32 -6.82 -12.08
CA VAL A 27 4.40 -6.00 -11.50
C VAL A 27 4.48 -6.25 -10.00
N HIS A 28 3.35 -6.27 -9.31
CA HIS A 28 3.27 -6.59 -7.88
C HIS A 28 3.88 -7.96 -7.57
N ALA A 29 3.47 -9.02 -8.27
CA ALA A 29 3.96 -10.38 -8.05
C ALA A 29 5.47 -10.53 -8.30
N ALA A 30 6.05 -9.72 -9.19
CA ALA A 30 7.49 -9.72 -9.47
C ALA A 30 8.32 -8.98 -8.40
N MET A 31 7.68 -8.17 -7.54
CA MET A 31 8.35 -7.49 -6.43
C MET A 31 8.46 -8.41 -5.20
N LYS A 32 9.36 -8.05 -4.28
CA LYS A 32 9.59 -8.79 -3.04
C LYS A 32 8.30 -8.86 -2.21
N GLN A 33 7.81 -10.07 -1.98
CA GLN A 33 6.63 -10.34 -1.17
C GLN A 33 7.01 -10.56 0.29
N VAL A 34 6.18 -10.07 1.21
CA VAL A 34 6.25 -10.34 2.65
C VAL A 34 4.87 -10.73 3.17
N ALA A 35 4.83 -11.38 4.33
CA ALA A 35 3.60 -11.71 5.03
C ALA A 35 3.52 -10.96 6.37
N VAL A 36 2.33 -10.47 6.71
CA VAL A 36 2.04 -9.81 7.99
C VAL A 36 0.78 -10.39 8.60
N LYS A 37 0.78 -10.58 9.93
CA LYS A 37 -0.39 -11.06 10.66
C LYS A 37 -1.07 -9.87 11.34
N VAL A 38 -2.37 -9.70 11.09
CA VAL A 38 -3.15 -8.60 11.65
C VAL A 38 -4.43 -9.13 12.27
N LYS A 39 -4.68 -8.71 13.51
CA LYS A 39 -5.95 -8.99 14.20
C LYS A 39 -6.99 -7.99 13.71
N GLN A 40 -8.07 -8.50 13.11
CA GLN A 40 -9.19 -7.69 12.66
C GLN A 40 -10.16 -7.36 13.81
N SER A 41 -11.13 -6.49 13.51
CA SER A 41 -12.14 -6.03 14.48
C SER A 41 -13.07 -7.13 14.98
N ASP A 42 -13.20 -8.22 14.22
CA ASP A 42 -13.91 -9.43 14.61
C ASP A 42 -13.13 -10.28 15.64
N GLY A 43 -11.88 -9.91 15.93
CA GLY A 43 -10.99 -10.61 16.84
C GLY A 43 -10.17 -11.73 16.19
N VAL A 44 -10.35 -11.97 14.88
CA VAL A 44 -9.63 -13.01 14.14
C VAL A 44 -8.31 -12.45 13.61
N THR A 45 -7.24 -13.24 13.73
CA THR A 45 -5.94 -12.90 13.14
C THR A 45 -5.86 -13.51 11.75
N HIS A 46 -5.70 -12.66 10.75
CA HIS A 46 -5.50 -13.04 9.36
C HIS A 46 -4.06 -12.79 8.93
N GLU A 47 -3.54 -13.64 8.06
CA GLU A 47 -2.24 -13.44 7.41
C GLU A 47 -2.44 -12.81 6.03
N TYR A 48 -1.87 -11.63 5.83
CA TYR A 48 -1.87 -10.94 4.56
C TYR A 48 -0.50 -11.05 3.89
N LYS A 49 -0.49 -11.30 2.58
CA LYS A 49 0.74 -11.31 1.79
C LYS A 49 0.69 -10.24 0.70
N GLY A 50 1.80 -9.53 0.57
CA GLY A 50 1.90 -8.38 -0.32
C GLY A 50 3.29 -7.79 -0.41
N VAL A 51 3.39 -6.69 -1.14
CA VAL A 51 4.64 -5.93 -1.32
C VAL A 51 4.71 -4.83 -0.26
N PRO A 52 5.85 -4.63 0.42
CA PRO A 52 6.06 -3.49 1.30
C PRO A 52 5.82 -2.17 0.57
N LEU A 53 5.06 -1.26 1.19
CA LEU A 53 4.79 0.05 0.62
C LEU A 53 6.10 0.83 0.39
N TYR A 54 7.09 0.66 1.27
CA TYR A 54 8.44 1.21 1.10
C TYR A 54 9.08 0.83 -0.24
N ASP A 55 8.96 -0.44 -0.65
CA ASP A 55 9.57 -0.95 -1.89
C ASP A 55 8.84 -0.37 -3.12
N ILE A 56 7.52 -0.21 -3.03
CA ILE A 56 6.69 0.45 -4.08
C ILE A 56 7.12 1.91 -4.24
N LEU A 57 7.24 2.64 -3.13
CA LEU A 57 7.64 4.05 -3.13
C LEU A 57 9.11 4.23 -3.56
N SER A 58 9.99 3.32 -3.17
CA SER A 58 11.38 3.30 -3.62
C SER A 58 11.50 3.06 -5.12
N LYS A 59 10.69 2.14 -5.67
CA LYS A 59 10.60 1.92 -7.13
C LYS A 59 10.13 3.17 -7.88
N ALA A 60 9.25 3.96 -7.27
CA ALA A 60 8.81 5.25 -7.82
C ALA A 60 9.84 6.39 -7.63
N GLU A 61 10.97 6.12 -6.98
CA GLU A 61 11.97 7.12 -6.58
C GLU A 61 11.38 8.25 -5.70
N ALA A 62 10.42 7.90 -4.85
CA ALA A 62 9.87 8.80 -3.84
C ALA A 62 10.82 9.01 -2.64
N ILE A 63 11.73 8.06 -2.42
CA ILE A 63 12.68 8.02 -1.31
C ILE A 63 14.09 8.14 -1.90
N PRO A 64 14.66 9.37 -1.94
CA PRO A 64 15.99 9.60 -2.52
C PRO A 64 17.06 8.78 -1.79
N GLU A 65 17.96 8.16 -2.55
CA GLU A 65 19.11 7.38 -2.01
C GLU A 65 18.72 6.30 -0.97
N GLN A 66 17.44 5.87 -0.94
CA GLN A 66 16.91 4.98 0.09
C GLN A 66 17.10 5.52 1.52
N LYS A 67 17.12 6.84 1.69
CA LYS A 67 17.24 7.51 2.99
C LYS A 67 16.23 8.65 3.08
N LEU A 68 15.27 8.50 3.99
CA LEU A 68 14.36 9.60 4.32
C LEU A 68 15.04 10.61 5.26
N HIS A 69 15.33 11.80 4.74
CA HIS A 69 15.84 12.91 5.55
C HIS A 69 15.41 14.29 5.02
N GLY A 70 15.55 15.31 5.85
CA GLY A 70 15.33 16.71 5.47
C GLY A 70 13.93 16.94 4.89
N LYS A 71 13.84 17.58 3.72
CA LYS A 71 12.56 17.91 3.08
C LYS A 71 11.72 16.67 2.74
N ALA A 72 12.33 15.51 2.51
CA ALA A 72 11.57 14.28 2.22
C ALA A 72 10.67 13.88 3.40
N LEU A 73 11.04 14.22 4.64
CA LEU A 73 10.22 13.96 5.84
C LEU A 73 8.94 14.81 5.91
N THR A 74 8.79 15.80 5.03
CA THR A 74 7.54 16.58 4.89
C THR A 74 6.56 15.96 3.90
N LYS A 75 6.95 14.84 3.27
CA LYS A 75 6.09 14.10 2.35
C LYS A 75 5.14 13.17 3.09
N TYR A 76 3.97 12.96 2.50
CA TYR A 76 2.97 12.01 2.95
C TYR A 76 2.46 11.20 1.76
N VAL A 77 1.89 10.04 2.07
CA VAL A 77 1.29 9.12 1.11
C VAL A 77 -0.21 9.20 1.27
N LEU A 78 -0.89 9.68 0.23
CA LEU A 78 -2.35 9.64 0.12
C LEU A 78 -2.74 8.36 -0.62
N VAL A 79 -3.52 7.51 0.05
CA VAL A 79 -4.05 6.27 -0.53
C VAL A 79 -5.54 6.46 -0.78
N THR A 80 -5.98 6.13 -2.00
CA THR A 80 -7.40 6.20 -2.41
C THR A 80 -7.92 4.82 -2.78
N ALA A 81 -9.11 4.51 -2.30
CA ALA A 81 -9.87 3.31 -2.64
C ALA A 81 -10.90 3.57 -3.74
N ALA A 82 -11.36 2.50 -4.39
CA ALA A 82 -12.35 2.56 -5.47
C ALA A 82 -13.70 3.19 -5.08
N ASP A 83 -14.05 3.25 -3.80
CA ASP A 83 -15.25 3.93 -3.29
C ASP A 83 -15.01 5.39 -2.86
N GLY A 84 -13.81 5.92 -3.12
CA GLY A 84 -13.41 7.27 -2.74
C GLY A 84 -12.94 7.39 -1.28
N TYR A 85 -12.87 6.29 -0.53
CA TYR A 85 -12.26 6.33 0.81
C TYR A 85 -10.78 6.68 0.72
N GLN A 86 -10.32 7.58 1.59
CA GLN A 86 -8.96 8.09 1.58
C GLN A 86 -8.33 8.04 2.97
N ILE A 87 -7.04 7.71 3.00
CA ILE A 87 -6.21 7.75 4.21
C ILE A 87 -4.86 8.38 3.89
N VAL A 88 -4.22 8.93 4.92
CA VAL A 88 -2.88 9.51 4.85
C VAL A 88 -1.94 8.74 5.76
N LEU A 89 -0.74 8.50 5.28
CA LEU A 89 0.41 8.01 6.05
C LEU A 89 1.56 9.01 5.90
N ALA A 90 2.29 9.31 6.96
CA ALA A 90 3.57 9.99 6.80
C ALA A 90 4.52 9.06 6.02
N ILE A 91 5.33 9.60 5.10
CA ILE A 91 6.22 8.75 4.28
C ILE A 91 7.21 7.95 5.15
N ALA A 92 7.61 8.54 6.30
CA ALA A 92 8.47 7.90 7.28
C ALA A 92 7.84 6.66 7.93
N GLU A 93 6.50 6.54 8.01
CA GLU A 93 5.85 5.33 8.54
C GLU A 93 6.10 4.10 7.67
N THR A 94 6.52 4.29 6.41
CA THR A 94 6.79 3.17 5.50
C THR A 94 8.20 2.59 5.67
N ASP A 95 9.15 3.38 6.18
CA ASP A 95 10.57 3.04 6.24
C ASP A 95 10.89 2.22 7.50
N PRO A 96 11.45 1.00 7.37
CA PRO A 96 11.81 0.16 8.52
C PRO A 96 12.88 0.79 9.44
N ALA A 97 13.60 1.82 8.99
CA ALA A 97 14.52 2.57 9.86
C ALA A 97 13.79 3.50 10.85
N PHE A 98 12.50 3.78 10.63
CA PHE A 98 11.69 4.69 11.46
C PHE A 98 10.62 3.97 12.27
N SER A 99 10.20 2.77 11.85
CA SER A 99 9.07 2.08 12.44
C SER A 99 9.22 0.57 12.34
N ASP A 100 8.82 -0.13 13.40
CA ASP A 100 8.66 -1.60 13.38
C ASP A 100 7.38 -2.04 12.67
N HIS A 101 6.52 -1.09 12.26
CA HIS A 101 5.28 -1.40 11.56
C HIS A 101 5.56 -1.71 10.10
N THR A 102 5.06 -2.85 9.64
CA THR A 102 5.13 -3.22 8.23
C THR A 102 3.84 -2.79 7.54
N ILE A 103 3.96 -1.90 6.56
CA ILE A 103 2.86 -1.49 5.70
C ILE A 103 3.01 -2.21 4.37
N ILE A 104 1.99 -2.97 3.97
CA ILE A 104 2.00 -3.71 2.70
C ILE A 104 0.79 -3.37 1.84
N LEU A 105 0.97 -3.46 0.53
CA LEU A 105 -0.13 -3.59 -0.41
C LEU A 105 -0.35 -5.09 -0.68
N ALA A 106 -1.37 -5.67 -0.06
CA ALA A 106 -1.70 -7.08 -0.14
C ALA A 106 -2.54 -7.43 -1.35
N THR A 107 -2.36 -8.65 -1.86
CA THR A 107 -3.19 -9.27 -2.91
C THR A 107 -3.79 -10.60 -2.47
N SER A 108 -3.33 -11.17 -1.34
CA SER A 108 -3.88 -12.40 -0.77
C SER A 108 -4.04 -12.32 0.75
N MET A 109 -4.97 -13.13 1.27
CA MET A 109 -5.32 -13.30 2.67
C MET A 109 -5.48 -14.80 2.97
N ASP A 110 -4.77 -15.28 3.98
CA ASP A 110 -4.78 -16.69 4.42
C ASP A 110 -4.49 -17.69 3.28
N GLY A 111 -3.59 -17.32 2.38
CA GLY A 111 -3.19 -18.14 1.23
C GLY A 111 -4.08 -18.00 -0.01
N GLU A 112 -5.24 -17.36 0.11
CA GLU A 112 -6.22 -17.19 -0.97
C GLU A 112 -6.22 -15.77 -1.54
N GLU A 113 -6.70 -15.57 -2.77
CA GLU A 113 -6.92 -14.22 -3.31
C GLU A 113 -7.88 -13.41 -2.41
N LEU A 114 -7.66 -12.09 -2.35
CA LEU A 114 -8.56 -11.21 -1.60
C LEU A 114 -10.01 -11.32 -2.11
N PRO A 115 -11.01 -11.35 -1.21
CA PRO A 115 -12.41 -11.27 -1.59
C PRO A 115 -12.70 -10.05 -2.45
N ALA A 116 -13.65 -10.15 -3.38
CA ALA A 116 -13.95 -9.09 -4.36
C ALA A 116 -14.34 -7.74 -3.72
N ASN A 117 -14.93 -7.75 -2.53
CA ASN A 117 -15.25 -6.53 -1.78
C ASN A 117 -14.06 -5.91 -1.04
N GLN A 118 -12.92 -6.60 -0.98
CA GLN A 118 -11.70 -6.15 -0.30
C GLN A 118 -10.52 -5.91 -1.27
N GLY A 119 -10.49 -6.63 -2.39
CA GLY A 119 -9.41 -6.62 -3.37
C GLY A 119 -9.73 -5.88 -4.68
N PRO A 120 -8.85 -5.96 -5.68
CA PRO A 120 -7.72 -6.89 -5.78
C PRO A 120 -6.46 -6.45 -5.03
N PHE A 121 -6.39 -5.17 -4.62
CA PHE A 121 -5.33 -4.64 -3.78
C PHE A 121 -5.91 -4.07 -2.50
N ARG A 122 -5.32 -4.44 -1.35
CA ARG A 122 -5.71 -3.94 -0.04
C ARG A 122 -4.47 -3.45 0.70
N LEU A 123 -4.50 -2.23 1.21
CA LEU A 123 -3.46 -1.74 2.11
C LEU A 123 -3.65 -2.38 3.48
N ILE A 124 -2.55 -2.84 4.08
CA ILE A 124 -2.52 -3.38 5.44
C ILE A 124 -1.47 -2.61 6.25
N VAL A 125 -1.89 -2.01 7.35
CA VAL A 125 -1.03 -1.28 8.29
C VAL A 125 -0.94 -2.08 9.59
N SER A 126 0.12 -2.87 9.77
CA SER A 126 0.18 -3.89 10.84
C SER A 126 0.24 -3.32 12.27
N GLY A 127 0.69 -2.07 12.44
CA GLY A 127 0.79 -1.42 13.75
C GLY A 127 -0.48 -0.75 14.26
N ASP A 128 -1.53 -0.69 13.43
CA ASP A 128 -2.78 -0.03 13.81
C ASP A 128 -3.63 -0.93 14.72
N LYS A 129 -3.96 -0.44 15.92
CA LYS A 129 -4.92 -1.12 16.82
C LYS A 129 -6.33 -1.20 16.23
N ARG A 130 -6.70 -0.22 15.41
CA ARG A 130 -7.97 -0.17 14.66
C ARG A 130 -7.62 -0.09 13.18
N ALA A 131 -8.08 -1.07 12.41
CA ALA A 131 -7.76 -1.21 10.98
C ALA A 131 -8.41 -0.15 10.04
N ALA A 132 -8.71 1.05 10.54
CA ALA A 132 -9.33 2.12 9.75
C ALA A 132 -8.42 2.61 8.60
N ARG A 133 -7.09 2.50 8.73
CA ARG A 133 -6.14 2.84 7.67
C ARG A 133 -5.82 1.69 6.72
N SER A 134 -6.31 0.48 6.97
CA SER A 134 -6.15 -0.68 6.08
C SER A 134 -7.16 -0.64 4.94
N ALA A 135 -6.95 0.29 4.01
CA ALA A 135 -7.85 0.60 2.90
C ALA A 135 -8.05 -0.58 1.94
N MET A 136 -9.31 -0.88 1.63
CA MET A 136 -9.70 -1.95 0.71
C MET A 136 -9.79 -1.42 -0.72
N ARG A 137 -9.57 -2.28 -1.72
CA ARG A 137 -9.76 -1.95 -3.15
C ARG A 137 -9.01 -0.68 -3.57
N VAL A 138 -7.74 -0.60 -3.21
CA VAL A 138 -6.86 0.55 -3.49
C VAL A 138 -6.72 0.73 -5.00
N THR A 139 -6.85 1.98 -5.45
CA THR A 139 -6.70 2.41 -6.85
C THR A 139 -5.55 3.39 -7.04
N ASP A 140 -5.23 4.19 -6.02
CA ASP A 140 -4.19 5.22 -6.11
C ASP A 140 -3.32 5.27 -4.87
N ILE A 141 -2.02 5.44 -5.08
CA ILE A 141 -1.03 5.73 -4.04
C ILE A 141 -0.22 6.93 -4.52
N MET A 142 -0.47 8.08 -3.92
CA MET A 142 0.09 9.36 -4.34
C MET A 142 0.98 9.95 -3.25
N VAL A 143 2.23 10.22 -3.58
CA VAL A 143 3.13 10.96 -2.69
C VAL A 143 2.86 12.45 -2.85
N GLN A 144 2.74 13.17 -1.75
CA GLN A 144 2.46 14.61 -1.75
C GLN A 144 3.38 15.29 -0.74
N THR A 145 3.72 16.55 -1.00
CA THR A 145 4.51 17.37 -0.07
C THR A 145 3.59 18.31 0.70
N ALA A 146 3.71 18.33 2.03
CA ALA A 146 2.98 19.27 2.87
C ALA A 146 3.36 20.72 2.51
N LYS A 147 2.36 21.56 2.29
CA LYS A 147 2.54 23.00 2.01
C LYS A 147 2.21 23.79 3.27
N LYS A 148 2.93 24.89 3.47
CA LYS A 148 2.61 25.89 4.51
C LYS A 148 1.59 26.88 3.98
#